data_AF-A0A4P7YSD8-F1
#
_entry.id   AF-A0A4P7YSD8-F1
#
_cell.length_a   1.000
_cell.length_b   1.000
_cell.length_c   1.000
_cell.angle_alpha   90.00
_cell.angle_beta   90.00
_cell.angle_gamma   90.00
#
_symmetry.space_group_name_H-M   'P 1'
#
loop_
_entity.id
_entity.type
_entity.pdbx_description
1 polymer ?
#
loop_
_entity_poly.entity_id
_entity_poly.type
_entity_poly.pdbx_seq_one_letter_code
_entity_poly.pdbx_strand_id
1 'polypeptide(L)' 'MDDSLVPGAWVRHPDQPDWGLGQVQSAIRNRITVNFEHAGKVLIDSDVISLTLVDPDGI' A
#
# COMPACT_ATOMS: atom_id res chain seq x y z
N MET A 1 -12.34 -4.72 -7.27
CA MET A 1 -11.34 -3.66 -7.45
C MET A 1 -11.64 -2.65 -6.38
N ASP A 2 -10.96 -2.76 -5.26
CA ASP A 2 -11.06 -1.79 -4.17
C ASP A 2 -10.48 -0.48 -4.71
N ASP A 3 -11.39 0.44 -5.08
CA ASP A 3 -11.09 1.77 -5.64
C ASP A 3 -10.23 2.63 -4.68
N SER A 4 -10.00 2.13 -3.48
CA SER A 4 -9.30 2.80 -2.39
C SER A 4 -7.77 2.74 -2.51
N LEU A 5 -7.17 1.89 -3.36
CA LEU A 5 -5.70 1.79 -3.53
C LEU A 5 -5.18 2.72 -4.63
N VAL A 6 -5.43 4.02 -4.46
CA VAL A 6 -5.03 5.08 -5.40
C VAL A 6 -3.71 5.74 -5.00
N PRO A 7 -2.99 6.38 -5.95
CA PRO A 7 -1.83 7.20 -5.61
C PRO A 7 -2.14 8.20 -4.48
N GLY A 8 -1.28 8.25 -3.47
CA GLY A 8 -1.43 9.07 -2.26
C GLY A 8 -2.09 8.35 -1.08
N ALA A 9 -2.79 7.23 -1.31
CA ALA A 9 -3.36 6.41 -0.24
C ALA A 9 -2.26 5.79 0.64
N TRP A 10 -2.56 5.66 1.93
CA TRP A 10 -1.67 5.01 2.89
C TRP A 10 -2.13 3.59 3.18
N VAL A 11 -1.16 2.69 3.30
CA VAL A 11 -1.39 1.26 3.42
C VAL A 11 -0.40 0.61 4.37
N ARG A 12 -0.74 -0.59 4.85
CA ARG A 12 0.17 -1.52 5.52
C ARG A 12 0.16 -2.87 4.83
N HIS A 13 1.33 -3.51 4.84
CA HIS A 13 1.48 -4.88 4.39
C HIS A 13 1.09 -5.84 5.54
N PRO A 14 0.12 -6.76 5.35
CA PRO A 14 -0.36 -7.63 6.42
C PRO A 14 0.73 -8.58 6.93
N ASP A 15 1.54 -9.16 6.04
CA ASP A 15 2.61 -10.10 6.40
C ASP A 15 3.95 -9.44 6.74
N GLN A 16 4.08 -8.12 6.61
CA GLN A 16 5.34 -7.40 6.79
C GLN A 16 5.13 -6.14 7.65
N PRO A 17 4.76 -6.31 8.94
CA PRO A 17 4.52 -5.18 9.84
C PRO A 17 5.77 -4.31 10.04
N ASP A 18 6.97 -4.90 9.98
CA ASP A 18 8.25 -4.20 10.14
C ASP A 18 8.55 -3.19 9.02
N TRP A 19 7.87 -3.28 7.87
CA TRP A 19 8.07 -2.34 6.76
C TRP A 19 7.53 -0.94 7.07
N GLY A 20 6.67 -0.82 8.08
CA GLY A 20 6.04 0.44 8.47
C GLY A 20 4.84 0.80 7.61
N LEU A 21 4.45 2.08 7.63
CA LEU A 21 3.43 2.60 6.72
C LEU A 21 4.01 2.70 5.31
N GLY A 22 3.15 2.43 4.33
CA GLY A 22 3.46 2.59 2.92
C GLY A 22 2.53 3.60 2.27
N GLN A 23 3.08 4.44 1.41
CA GLN A 23 2.27 5.29 0.54
C GLN A 23 2.23 4.73 -0.87
N VAL A 24 1.03 4.56 -1.42
CA VAL A 24 0.83 4.16 -2.81
C VAL A 24 1.35 5.27 -3.71
N GLN A 25 2.32 4.97 -4.56
CA GLN A 25 2.80 5.90 -5.59
C GLN A 25 2.07 5.71 -6.92
N SER A 26 1.67 4.49 -7.24
CA SER A 26 0.98 4.16 -8.49
C SER A 26 0.21 2.86 -8.33
N ALA A 27 -0.98 2.77 -8.92
CA ALA A 27 -1.76 1.54 -8.99
C ALA A 27 -2.24 1.33 -10.42
N ILE A 28 -1.75 0.27 -11.06
CA ILE A 28 -2.06 -0.07 -12.45
C ILE A 28 -2.56 -1.51 -12.47
N ARG A 29 -3.88 -1.66 -12.66
CA ARG A 29 -4.57 -2.95 -12.53
C ARG A 29 -4.30 -3.57 -11.16
N ASN A 30 -3.67 -4.73 -11.10
CA ASN A 30 -3.34 -5.47 -9.89
C ASN A 30 -1.96 -5.08 -9.33
N ARG A 31 -1.18 -4.27 -10.06
CA ARG A 31 0.19 -3.91 -9.69
C ARG A 31 0.21 -2.55 -9.00
N ILE A 32 0.58 -2.57 -7.74
CA ILE A 32 0.58 -1.40 -6.87
C ILE A 32 2.01 -1.12 -6.42
N THR A 33 2.53 0.03 -6.80
CA THR A 33 3.82 0.50 -6.31
C THR A 33 3.60 1.26 -5.02
N VAL A 34 4.18 0.77 -3.93
CA VAL A 34 4.10 1.38 -2.61
C VAL A 34 5.49 1.73 -2.13
N ASN A 35 5.67 2.92 -1.55
CA ASN A 35 6.89 3.28 -0.87
C ASN A 35 6.67 3.17 0.64
N PHE A 36 7.25 2.13 1.24
CA PHE A 36 7.22 1.85 2.66
C PHE A 36 8.35 2.59 3.39
N GLU A 37 8.10 2.98 4.64
CA GLU A 37 9.05 3.72 5.47
C GLU A 37 10.39 2.99 5.64
N HIS A 38 10.35 1.67 5.90
CA HIS A 38 11.57 0.90 6.22
C HIS A 38 12.03 -0.02 5.08
N ALA A 39 11.13 -0.43 4.19
CA ALA A 39 11.45 -1.30 3.05
C ALA A 39 11.70 -0.51 1.75
N GLY A 40 11.38 0.79 1.73
CA GLY A 40 11.45 1.62 0.52
C GLY A 40 10.40 1.23 -0.51
N LYS A 41 10.72 1.40 -1.80
CA LYS A 41 9.79 1.18 -2.90
C LYS A 41 9.65 -0.30 -3.24
N VAL A 42 8.44 -0.82 -3.08
CA VAL A 42 8.08 -2.22 -3.37
C VAL A 42 6.90 -2.27 -4.32
N LEU A 43 6.94 -3.22 -5.25
CA LEU A 43 5.81 -3.54 -6.12
C LEU A 43 5.00 -4.67 -5.49
N ILE A 44 3.73 -4.42 -5.21
CA ILE A 44 2.78 -5.36 -4.63
C ILE A 44 1.80 -5.80 -5.72
N ASP A 45 1.48 -7.10 -5.71
CA ASP A 45 0.41 -7.66 -6.52
C ASP A 45 -0.84 -7.84 -5.64
N SER A 46 -1.90 -7.09 -5.94
CA SER A 46 -3.12 -7.07 -5.14
C SER A 46 -4.03 -8.28 -5.34
N ASP A 47 -3.76 -9.13 -6.35
CA ASP A 47 -4.44 -10.42 -6.51
C ASP A 47 -3.93 -11.44 -5.50
N VAL A 48 -2.66 -11.31 -5.10
CA VAL A 48 -2.00 -12.19 -4.13
C VAL A 48 -2.05 -11.61 -2.72
N ILE A 49 -1.86 -10.30 -2.56
CA ILE A 49 -1.71 -9.64 -1.26
C ILE A 49 -2.69 -8.47 -1.16
N SER A 50 -3.65 -8.58 -0.25
CA SER A 50 -4.58 -7.49 0.06
C SER A 50 -3.96 -6.52 1.07
N LEU A 51 -3.54 -5.36 0.59
CA LEU A 51 -3.01 -4.27 1.43
C LEU A 51 -4.11 -3.72 2.34
N THR A 52 -3.76 -3.43 3.60
CA THR A 52 -4.70 -2.78 4.53
C THR A 52 -4.59 -1.28 4.38
N LEU A 53 -5.67 -0.62 3.97
CA LEU A 53 -5.73 0.84 3.95
C LEU A 53 -5.67 1.39 5.36
N VAL A 54 -4.87 2.45 5.50
CA VAL A 54 -4.75 3.22 6.72
C VAL A 54 -5.14 4.65 6.39
N ASP A 55 -6.00 5.22 7.21
CA ASP A 55 -6.26 6.65 7.18
C ASP A 55 -5.31 7.32 8.19
N PRO A 56 -4.30 8.09 7.74
CA PRO A 56 -3.37 8.74 8.66
C PRO A 56 -3.91 10.07 9.21
N ASP A 57 -5.02 10.59 8.67
CA ASP A 57 -5.56 11.91 8.98
C ASP A 57 -6.80 11.86 9.88
N GLY A 58 -7.18 10.67 10.35
CA GLY A 58 -8.42 10.41 11.06
C GLY A 58 -8.77 11.44 12.13
N ILE A 59 -9.68 12.35 11.76
CA ILE A 59 -10.50 13.17 12.66
C ILE A 59 -11.90 12.54 12.74
#